data_AF-A0A413HYL5-F1
#
_entry.id   AF-A0A413HYL5-F1
#
_cell.length_a   1.000
_cell.length_b   1.000
_cell.length_c   1.000
_cell.angle_alpha   90.00
_cell.angle_beta   90.00
_cell.angle_gamma   90.00
#
_symmetry.space_group_name_H-M   'P 1'
#
loop_
_entity.id
_entity.type
_entity.pdbx_description
1 polymer ?
#
loop_
_entity_poly.entity_id
_entity_poly.type
_entity_poly.pdbx_seq_one_letter_code
_entity_poly.pdbx_strand_id
1 'polypeptide(L)'
;MHRAVRDDRREREKSMEFHTKVQFLEQPEHGRRTIVISDIHAHRSWLERLLKKIDFSEKDMLIILGDMIEKGPESLETIRYIMQLCEKHTVYPMMGNVDLWRIEMLLAEDGSLDKELYETNERMRQYWKNTFFQDLCREAGVTVERPEDIPAAKAAILSGFQKELDFMKELPSILVTPSFLFVHGGLVHEKLEDNFELPPFSLLKNDDFISQGKHFDKYVVVGHWPVCLYRSDIECSAPYISREQKIISIDGGCGIKRDDQLNALIIPDLYTEETEWESVDDFPEAIILEDQKAGNTSINIRYYESGLKILEPGPVFSLAEHVKTGYQLKIYNGFLEEPPVKGKENTCWEYTDYQIPLKKGDRVSILQETPEGTMVRKRGVTGWYYGKFQIQNGTDRRIVSENQT
;
A
#
# COMPACT_ATOMS: atom_id res chain seq x y z
N MET A 1 12.03 4.65 -13.67
CA MET A 1 13.48 4.46 -13.32
C MET A 1 13.68 3.98 -11.85
N HIS A 2 13.30 2.74 -11.50
CA HIS A 2 13.66 2.12 -10.21
C HIS A 2 14.93 1.28 -10.37
N ARG A 3 16.11 1.90 -10.22
CA ARG A 3 17.33 1.13 -9.99
C ARG A 3 17.22 0.51 -8.61
N ALA A 4 17.28 -0.82 -8.55
CA ALA A 4 17.47 -1.56 -7.31
C ALA A 4 18.67 -0.96 -6.56
N VAL A 5 18.38 -0.19 -5.52
CA VAL A 5 19.38 0.24 -4.55
C VAL A 5 19.85 -1.04 -3.89
N ARG A 6 21.13 -1.38 -4.01
CA ARG A 6 21.72 -2.46 -3.24
C ARG A 6 21.43 -2.16 -1.76
N ASP A 7 20.74 -3.09 -1.11
CA ASP A 7 20.21 -2.94 0.24
C ASP A 7 21.33 -3.10 1.27
N ASP A 8 22.19 -2.07 1.36
CA ASP A 8 23.29 -1.91 2.33
C ASP A 8 22.78 -1.65 3.76
N ARG A 9 21.45 -1.76 3.97
CA ARG A 9 20.73 -1.42 5.21
C ARG A 9 20.88 -2.50 6.29
N ARG A 10 20.97 -3.77 5.88
CA ARG A 10 21.13 -4.92 6.82
C ARG A 10 22.41 -4.85 7.65
N GLU A 11 23.47 -4.18 7.17
CA GLU A 11 24.73 -4.07 7.94
C GLU A 11 24.71 -2.92 8.96
N ARG A 12 23.83 -1.92 8.80
CA ARG A 12 23.76 -0.71 9.65
C ARG A 12 22.85 -0.84 10.87
N GLU A 13 21.94 -1.82 10.87
CA GLU A 13 21.01 -2.12 11.98
C GLU A 13 21.71 -2.56 13.29
N LYS A 14 23.03 -2.80 13.28
CA LYS A 14 23.78 -3.13 14.51
C LYS A 14 23.96 -1.96 15.47
N SER A 15 23.68 -0.71 15.07
CA SER A 15 23.98 0.48 15.89
C SER A 15 22.77 1.25 16.45
N MET A 16 21.52 0.82 16.20
CA MET A 16 20.33 1.42 16.81
C MET A 16 19.39 0.35 17.40
N GLU A 17 18.93 0.58 18.63
CA GLU A 17 18.29 -0.40 19.53
C GLU A 17 16.80 -0.67 19.19
N PHE A 18 16.48 -1.00 17.93
CA PHE A 18 15.16 -1.47 17.53
C PHE A 18 15.14 -3.00 17.49
N HIS A 19 14.46 -3.61 18.46
CA HIS A 19 14.26 -5.06 18.53
C HIS A 19 12.86 -5.43 18.08
N THR A 20 12.69 -6.64 17.56
CA THR A 20 11.37 -7.19 17.25
C THR A 20 10.52 -7.22 18.51
N LYS A 21 9.39 -6.51 18.48
CA LYS A 21 8.41 -6.47 19.58
C LYS A 21 7.25 -7.39 19.24
N VAL A 22 7.00 -8.37 20.11
CA VAL A 22 5.91 -9.35 19.94
C VAL A 22 4.84 -9.08 20.98
N GLN A 23 3.61 -8.87 20.52
CA GLN A 23 2.45 -8.71 21.37
C GLN A 23 1.54 -9.94 21.26
N PHE A 24 1.16 -10.52 22.40
CA PHE A 24 0.24 -11.65 22.46
C PHE A 24 -1.14 -11.19 22.95
N LEU A 25 -2.17 -11.56 22.21
CA LEU A 25 -3.57 -11.43 22.59
C LEU A 25 -4.17 -12.83 22.69
N GLU A 26 -3.90 -13.52 23.81
CA GLU A 26 -4.19 -14.95 23.96
C GLU A 26 -5.66 -15.27 24.28
N GLN A 27 -6.40 -14.28 24.81
CA GLN A 27 -7.80 -14.44 25.22
C GLN A 27 -8.66 -13.24 24.78
N PRO A 28 -8.73 -12.92 23.46
CA PRO A 28 -9.69 -11.94 22.98
C PRO A 28 -11.13 -12.42 23.26
N GLU A 29 -12.07 -11.49 23.33
CA GLU A 29 -13.48 -11.86 23.48
C GLU A 29 -13.98 -12.62 22.24
N HIS A 30 -14.67 -13.74 22.47
CA HIS A 30 -15.35 -14.47 21.40
C HIS A 30 -16.43 -13.62 20.72
N GLY A 31 -16.61 -13.81 19.42
CA GLY A 31 -17.57 -13.06 18.61
C GLY A 31 -17.29 -11.56 18.50
N ARG A 32 -16.09 -11.11 18.91
CA ARG A 32 -15.70 -9.70 18.79
C ARG A 32 -15.10 -9.44 17.41
N ARG A 33 -15.87 -8.72 16.58
CA ARG A 33 -15.46 -8.32 15.23
C ARG A 33 -14.14 -7.55 15.27
N THR A 34 -13.17 -8.02 14.50
CA THR A 34 -11.84 -7.43 14.35
C THR A 34 -11.67 -6.92 12.93
N ILE A 35 -11.30 -5.65 12.79
CA ILE A 35 -11.04 -4.99 11.53
C ILE A 35 -9.54 -4.79 11.39
N VAL A 36 -8.98 -5.17 10.25
CA VAL A 36 -7.55 -5.08 9.97
C VAL A 36 -7.35 -4.19 8.76
N ILE A 37 -6.69 -3.05 8.95
CA ILE A 37 -6.44 -2.06 7.90
C ILE A 37 -5.06 -2.31 7.30
N SER A 38 -5.00 -2.29 5.97
CA SER A 38 -3.74 -2.35 5.22
C SER A 38 -2.92 -1.07 5.36
N ASP A 39 -1.80 -1.00 4.65
CA ASP A 39 -0.91 0.15 4.49
C ASP A 39 -1.72 1.42 4.17
N ILE A 40 -1.55 2.47 4.99
CA ILE A 40 -2.37 3.70 4.92
C ILE A 40 -1.65 4.80 4.14
N HIS A 41 -0.33 4.89 4.29
CA HIS A 41 0.51 5.87 3.61
C HIS A 41 -0.02 7.29 3.69
N ALA A 42 -0.26 7.78 4.91
CA ALA A 42 -0.69 9.15 5.16
C ALA A 42 -2.04 9.57 4.51
N HIS A 43 -2.86 8.60 4.06
CA HIS A 43 -4.20 8.84 3.54
C HIS A 43 -5.26 8.77 4.67
N ARG A 44 -5.13 9.64 5.68
CA ARG A 44 -6.06 9.73 6.82
C ARG A 44 -7.53 9.75 6.41
N SER A 45 -7.86 10.55 5.39
CA SER A 45 -9.24 10.68 4.90
C SER A 45 -9.81 9.36 4.36
N TRP A 46 -8.98 8.47 3.80
CA TRP A 46 -9.41 7.15 3.34
C TRP A 46 -9.65 6.22 4.53
N LEU A 47 -8.77 6.24 5.54
CA LEU A 47 -8.99 5.51 6.78
C LEU A 47 -10.34 5.89 7.42
N GLU A 48 -10.61 7.20 7.58
CA GLU A 48 -11.88 7.69 8.12
C GLU A 48 -13.10 7.22 7.31
N ARG A 49 -13.02 7.31 5.98
CA ARG A 49 -14.09 6.88 5.08
C ARG A 49 -14.32 5.37 5.16
N LEU A 50 -13.26 4.57 5.25
CA LEU A 50 -13.34 3.12 5.35
C LEU A 50 -13.95 2.69 6.68
N LEU A 51 -13.47 3.24 7.80
CA LEU A 51 -14.02 2.99 9.14
C LEU A 51 -15.51 3.36 9.22
N LYS A 52 -15.90 4.49 8.62
CA LYS A 52 -17.30 4.88 8.51
C LYS A 52 -18.12 3.92 7.64
N LYS A 53 -17.56 3.47 6.51
CA LYS A 53 -18.24 2.57 5.56
C LYS A 53 -18.56 1.20 6.19
N ILE A 54 -17.68 0.70 7.05
CA ILE A 54 -17.84 -0.60 7.74
C ILE A 54 -18.53 -0.49 9.11
N ASP A 55 -19.03 0.70 9.46
CA ASP A 55 -19.68 0.99 10.74
C ASP A 55 -18.80 0.60 11.94
N PHE A 56 -17.53 1.04 11.94
CA PHE A 56 -16.59 0.81 13.03
C PHE A 56 -17.04 1.50 14.32
N SER A 57 -16.96 0.79 15.44
CA SER A 57 -17.43 1.23 16.75
C SER A 57 -16.58 0.70 17.91
N GLU A 58 -16.89 1.12 19.14
CA GLU A 58 -16.24 0.65 20.38
C GLU A 58 -16.41 -0.87 20.63
N LYS A 59 -17.38 -1.52 19.98
CA LYS A 59 -17.57 -2.97 20.08
C LYS A 59 -16.50 -3.75 19.32
N ASP A 60 -15.87 -3.11 18.35
CA ASP A 60 -14.90 -3.73 17.47
C ASP A 60 -13.48 -3.66 18.05
N MET A 61 -12.59 -4.43 17.45
CA MET A 61 -11.14 -4.22 17.56
C MET A 61 -10.62 -3.74 16.22
N LEU A 62 -9.62 -2.86 16.26
CA LEU A 62 -8.94 -2.35 15.06
C LEU A 62 -7.46 -2.74 15.11
N ILE A 63 -6.95 -3.33 14.04
CA ILE A 63 -5.53 -3.61 13.83
C ILE A 63 -5.10 -2.81 12.61
N ILE A 64 -3.97 -2.10 12.70
CA ILE A 64 -3.39 -1.36 11.55
C ILE A 64 -2.04 -2.01 11.26
N LEU A 65 -1.84 -2.54 10.04
CA LEU A 65 -0.68 -3.38 9.71
C LEU A 65 0.64 -2.63 9.53
N GLY A 66 0.69 -1.33 9.78
CA GLY A 66 1.85 -0.48 9.58
C GLY A 66 1.80 0.33 8.30
N ASP A 67 2.93 0.96 7.98
CA ASP A 67 3.11 1.91 6.87
C ASP A 67 2.01 2.98 6.91
N MET A 68 1.94 3.64 8.07
CA MET A 68 0.95 4.67 8.37
C MET A 68 1.37 6.03 7.80
N ILE A 69 2.67 6.27 7.66
CA ILE A 69 3.24 7.53 7.19
C ILE A 69 3.86 7.43 5.79
N GLU A 70 4.27 8.59 5.26
CA GLU A 70 4.85 8.79 3.94
C GLU A 70 3.94 8.39 2.78
N LYS A 71 4.37 8.73 1.56
CA LYS A 71 3.70 8.39 0.28
C LYS A 71 2.27 8.95 0.12
N GLY A 72 1.83 9.81 1.04
CA GLY A 72 0.56 10.53 0.97
C GLY A 72 0.63 11.88 1.69
N PRO A 73 -0.49 12.60 1.74
CA PRO A 73 -0.48 14.02 2.03
C PRO A 73 -0.36 14.41 3.51
N GLU A 74 -0.75 13.53 4.45
CA GLU A 74 -1.06 13.91 5.84
C GLU A 74 -0.41 12.96 6.88
N SER A 75 0.92 12.90 6.95
CA SER A 75 1.60 11.89 7.79
C SER A 75 1.38 12.13 9.28
N LEU A 76 1.65 13.36 9.75
CA LEU A 76 1.51 13.70 11.17
C LEU A 76 0.06 13.62 11.65
N GLU A 77 -0.88 14.09 10.83
CA GLU A 77 -2.30 14.05 11.11
C GLU A 77 -2.83 12.60 11.12
N THR A 78 -2.31 11.72 10.27
CA THR A 78 -2.63 10.28 10.31
C THR A 78 -2.21 9.67 11.64
N ILE A 79 -0.98 9.92 12.11
CA ILE A 79 -0.50 9.42 13.41
C ILE A 79 -1.37 9.95 14.55
N ARG A 80 -1.66 11.25 14.58
CA ARG A 80 -2.52 11.85 15.62
C ARG A 80 -3.93 11.29 15.62
N TYR A 81 -4.50 11.03 14.45
CA TYR A 81 -5.81 10.40 14.34
C TYR A 81 -5.80 8.97 14.89
N ILE A 82 -4.76 8.18 14.57
CA ILE A 82 -4.62 6.83 15.12
C ILE A 82 -4.44 6.86 16.65
N MET A 83 -3.64 7.78 17.18
CA MET A 83 -3.51 7.97 18.64
C MET A 83 -4.87 8.29 19.29
N GLN A 84 -5.69 9.15 18.68
CA GLN A 84 -7.04 9.43 19.16
C GLN A 84 -7.98 8.22 19.10
N LEU A 85 -7.81 7.34 18.11
CA LEU A 85 -8.54 6.07 18.05
C LEU A 85 -8.09 5.15 19.20
N CYS A 86 -6.80 5.06 19.49
CA CYS A 86 -6.27 4.28 20.62
C CYS A 86 -6.80 4.76 21.99
N GLU A 87 -7.08 6.06 22.13
CA GLU A 87 -7.67 6.62 23.37
C GLU A 87 -9.13 6.21 23.59
N LYS A 88 -9.87 5.90 22.52
CA LYS A 88 -11.34 5.71 22.55
C LYS A 88 -11.79 4.29 22.24
N HIS A 89 -10.97 3.53 21.53
CA HIS A 89 -11.30 2.20 21.01
C HIS A 89 -10.19 1.20 21.35
N THR A 90 -10.47 -0.09 21.18
CA THR A 90 -9.43 -1.13 21.23
C THR A 90 -8.70 -1.17 19.90
N VAL A 91 -7.53 -0.54 19.84
CA VAL A 91 -6.72 -0.41 18.62
C VAL A 91 -5.32 -0.97 18.85
N TYR A 92 -4.81 -1.73 17.88
CA TYR A 92 -3.47 -2.28 17.84
C TYR A 92 -2.77 -1.84 16.54
N PRO A 93 -2.20 -0.63 16.51
CA PRO A 93 -1.35 -0.21 15.42
C PRO A 93 -0.03 -1.00 15.48
N MET A 94 0.49 -1.37 14.32
CA MET A 94 1.73 -2.11 14.17
C MET A 94 2.77 -1.29 13.43
N MET A 95 4.03 -1.67 13.61
CA MET A 95 5.15 -1.05 12.91
C MET A 95 5.18 -1.51 11.44
N GLY A 96 5.26 -0.59 10.49
CA GLY A 96 5.64 -0.87 9.10
C GLY A 96 7.11 -0.58 8.80
N ASN A 97 7.63 -1.02 7.66
CA ASN A 97 9.04 -0.78 7.34
C ASN A 97 9.32 0.69 7.02
N VAL A 98 8.34 1.42 6.47
CA VAL A 98 8.46 2.86 6.24
C VAL A 98 8.43 3.60 7.57
N ASP A 99 7.52 3.22 8.47
CA ASP A 99 7.41 3.81 9.80
C ASP A 99 8.74 3.64 10.57
N LEU A 100 9.26 2.41 10.64
CA LEU A 100 10.50 2.09 11.35
C LEU A 100 11.67 2.91 10.81
N TRP A 101 11.85 2.89 9.49
CA TRP A 101 12.96 3.57 8.85
C TRP A 101 12.95 5.09 9.12
N ARG A 102 11.77 5.72 9.13
CA ARG A 102 11.67 7.17 9.41
C ARG A 102 12.02 7.48 10.86
N ILE A 103 11.57 6.66 11.79
CA ILE A 103 11.88 6.82 13.21
C ILE A 103 13.39 6.60 13.46
N GLU A 104 14.00 5.58 12.87
CA GLU A 104 15.45 5.36 12.99
C GLU A 104 16.27 6.57 12.53
N MET A 105 15.97 7.11 11.35
CA MET A 105 16.68 8.30 10.85
C MET A 105 16.50 9.53 11.75
N LEU A 106 15.29 9.71 12.30
CA LEU A 106 14.97 10.81 13.21
C LEU A 106 15.66 10.67 14.57
N LEU A 107 15.79 9.45 15.09
CA LEU A 107 16.32 9.19 16.43
C LEU A 107 17.84 8.91 16.45
N ALA A 108 18.50 8.81 15.30
CA ALA A 108 19.96 8.62 15.24
C ALA A 108 20.71 9.81 15.87
N GLU A 109 21.30 9.62 17.05
CA GLU A 109 21.93 10.70 17.82
C GLU A 109 23.31 11.12 17.31
N ASP A 110 24.04 10.20 16.65
CA ASP A 110 25.41 10.43 16.17
C ASP A 110 25.49 11.21 14.85
N GLY A 111 24.35 11.58 14.28
CA GLY A 111 24.22 12.29 13.00
C GLY A 111 24.58 11.44 11.77
N SER A 112 24.85 10.14 11.93
CA SER A 112 25.28 9.25 10.84
C SER A 112 24.26 9.15 9.71
N LEU A 113 22.98 9.37 10.01
CA LEU A 113 21.87 9.32 9.05
C LEU A 113 21.37 10.70 8.59
N ASP A 114 21.95 11.81 9.05
CA ASP A 114 21.42 13.15 8.78
C ASP A 114 21.41 13.49 7.28
N LYS A 115 22.48 13.14 6.57
CA LYS A 115 22.57 13.30 5.11
C LYS A 115 21.51 12.46 4.39
N GLU A 116 21.32 11.22 4.82
CA GLU A 116 20.34 10.32 4.22
C GLU A 116 18.91 10.80 4.50
N LEU A 117 18.65 11.36 5.69
CA LEU A 117 17.37 11.95 6.08
C LEU A 117 17.04 13.11 5.16
N TYR A 118 17.99 14.01 4.94
CA TYR A 118 17.83 15.10 3.97
C TYR A 118 17.53 14.57 2.57
N GLU A 119 18.44 13.77 1.98
CA GLU A 119 18.32 13.30 0.59
C GLU A 119 17.05 12.49 0.34
N THR A 120 16.63 11.67 1.31
CA THR A 120 15.41 10.89 1.18
C THR A 120 14.16 11.76 1.21
N ASN A 121 14.11 12.77 2.08
CA ASN A 121 13.00 13.71 2.13
C ASN A 121 12.92 14.59 0.88
N GLU A 122 14.06 15.03 0.35
CA GLU A 122 14.12 15.77 -0.93
C GLU A 122 13.51 14.94 -2.06
N ARG A 123 13.93 13.67 -2.18
CA ARG A 123 13.40 12.75 -3.19
C ARG A 123 11.91 12.51 -2.98
N MET A 124 11.47 12.18 -1.76
CA MET A 124 10.07 11.87 -1.50
C MET A 124 9.16 13.07 -1.75
N ARG A 125 9.59 14.29 -1.39
CA ARG A 125 8.83 15.51 -1.68
C ARG A 125 8.64 15.74 -3.18
N GLN A 126 9.60 15.37 -4.03
CA GLN A 126 9.42 15.51 -5.48
C GLN A 126 8.26 14.66 -6.02
N TYR A 127 8.07 13.46 -5.47
CA TYR A 127 7.03 12.52 -5.91
C TYR A 127 5.70 12.73 -5.17
N TRP A 128 5.73 12.82 -3.84
CA TRP A 128 4.52 12.85 -2.99
C TRP A 128 4.20 14.21 -2.39
N LYS A 129 4.98 15.25 -2.72
CA LYS A 129 4.80 16.67 -2.33
C LYS A 129 4.96 16.98 -0.84
N ASN A 130 4.88 15.98 0.04
CA ASN A 130 5.01 16.12 1.48
C ASN A 130 5.67 14.87 2.09
N THR A 131 6.22 15.02 3.29
CA THR A 131 6.83 13.92 4.06
C THR A 131 6.57 14.11 5.56
N PHE A 132 6.71 13.03 6.35
CA PHE A 132 6.52 13.11 7.79
C PHE A 132 7.49 14.09 8.46
N PHE A 133 8.75 14.08 8.03
CA PHE A 133 9.77 15.02 8.52
C PHE A 133 9.39 16.48 8.24
N GLN A 134 8.77 16.77 7.09
CA GLN A 134 8.35 18.12 6.72
C GLN A 134 7.12 18.58 7.50
N ASP A 135 6.18 17.68 7.78
CA ASP A 135 5.06 17.97 8.69
C ASP A 135 5.58 18.42 10.06
N LEU A 136 6.52 17.64 10.62
CA LEU A 136 7.16 17.94 11.90
C LEU A 136 7.94 19.25 11.86
N CYS A 137 8.75 19.50 10.82
CA CYS A 137 9.51 20.74 10.68
C CYS A 137 8.58 21.97 10.61
N ARG A 138 7.51 21.88 9.80
CA ARG A 138 6.54 22.96 9.60
C ARG A 138 5.86 23.33 10.91
N GLU A 139 5.43 22.35 11.69
CA GLU A 139 4.77 22.60 12.97
C GLU A 139 5.77 23.02 14.08
N ALA A 140 7.02 22.55 14.03
CA ALA A 140 8.10 23.02 14.89
C ALA A 140 8.55 24.46 14.58
N GLY A 141 8.13 25.03 13.45
CA GLY A 141 8.56 26.37 13.00
C GLY A 141 10.01 26.41 12.52
N VAL A 142 10.53 25.29 12.01
CA VAL A 142 11.89 25.20 11.46
C VAL A 142 11.87 24.94 9.96
N THR A 143 12.85 25.48 9.26
CA THR A 143 13.05 25.28 7.81
C THR A 143 14.34 24.52 7.58
N VAL A 144 14.32 23.57 6.66
CA VAL A 144 15.49 22.79 6.23
C VAL A 144 15.72 23.06 4.74
N GLU A 145 16.79 23.75 4.40
CA GLU A 145 17.16 24.09 3.01
C GLU A 145 18.40 23.34 2.54
N ARG A 146 19.19 22.81 3.48
CA ARG A 146 20.44 22.08 3.22
C ARG A 146 20.68 21.00 4.29
N PRO A 147 21.54 20.00 4.02
CA PRO A 147 21.83 18.94 4.98
C PRO A 147 22.31 19.43 6.35
N GLU A 148 23.02 20.56 6.40
CA GLU A 148 23.55 21.13 7.64
C GLU A 148 22.47 21.66 8.59
N ASP A 149 21.23 21.85 8.11
CA ASP A 149 20.11 22.29 8.93
C ASP A 149 19.44 21.11 9.69
N ILE A 150 19.73 19.86 9.30
CA ILE A 150 19.11 18.65 9.87
C ILE A 150 19.32 18.54 11.39
N PRO A 151 20.52 18.75 11.97
CA PRO A 151 20.70 18.64 13.41
C PRO A 151 19.82 19.61 14.21
N ALA A 152 19.68 20.85 13.74
CA ALA A 152 18.84 21.86 14.39
C ALA A 152 17.36 21.51 14.26
N ALA A 153 16.93 21.02 13.09
CA ALA A 153 15.56 20.55 12.89
C ALA A 153 15.23 19.35 13.77
N LYS A 154 16.12 18.34 13.84
CA LYS A 154 15.96 17.18 14.74
C LYS A 154 15.84 17.62 16.20
N ALA A 155 16.68 18.53 16.66
CA ALA A 155 16.61 19.04 18.04
C ALA A 155 15.24 19.70 18.34
N ALA A 156 14.71 20.50 17.41
CA ALA A 156 13.39 21.12 17.55
C ALA A 156 12.26 20.08 17.56
N ILE A 157 12.34 19.07 16.67
CA ILE A 157 11.37 17.98 16.58
C ILE A 157 11.36 17.13 17.86
N LEU A 158 12.53 16.70 18.34
CA LEU A 158 12.65 15.89 19.55
C LEU A 158 12.12 16.63 20.79
N SER A 159 12.27 17.95 20.83
CA SER A 159 11.71 18.77 21.92
C SER A 159 10.19 18.96 21.83
N GLY A 160 9.59 18.85 20.64
CA GLY A 160 8.19 19.23 20.41
C GLY A 160 7.21 18.07 20.24
N PHE A 161 7.69 16.91 19.76
CA PHE A 161 6.84 15.83 19.24
C PHE A 161 7.09 14.48 19.92
N GLN A 162 7.56 14.53 21.17
CA GLN A 162 7.91 13.32 21.93
C GLN A 162 6.74 12.34 22.04
N LYS A 163 5.48 12.83 22.13
CA LYS A 163 4.29 11.98 22.22
C LYS A 163 4.10 11.12 20.97
N GLU A 164 4.19 11.72 19.79
CA GLU A 164 4.06 11.03 18.51
C GLU A 164 5.24 10.08 18.27
N LEU A 165 6.46 10.49 18.61
CA LEU A 165 7.65 9.68 18.45
C LEU A 165 7.68 8.47 19.40
N ASP A 166 7.31 8.65 20.67
CA ASP A 166 7.20 7.57 21.65
C ASP A 166 6.11 6.58 21.24
N PHE A 167 4.96 7.08 20.79
CA PHE A 167 3.88 6.24 20.28
C PHE A 167 4.38 5.33 19.14
N MET A 168 5.08 5.90 18.15
CA MET A 168 5.61 5.11 17.04
C MET A 168 6.72 4.15 17.48
N LYS A 169 7.61 4.56 18.40
CA LYS A 169 8.70 3.71 18.90
C LYS A 169 8.19 2.45 19.62
N GLU A 170 7.01 2.51 20.21
CA GLU A 170 6.42 1.41 20.98
C GLU A 170 5.58 0.41 20.18
N LEU A 171 5.43 0.61 18.87
CA LEU A 171 4.59 -0.28 18.07
C LEU A 171 5.18 -1.70 17.95
N PRO A 172 4.34 -2.75 18.07
CA PRO A 172 4.76 -4.13 17.87
C PRO A 172 5.07 -4.44 16.41
N SER A 173 6.01 -5.37 16.20
CA SER A 173 6.34 -5.92 14.88
C SER A 173 5.49 -7.14 14.55
N ILE A 174 5.08 -7.91 15.57
CA ILE A 174 4.22 -9.10 15.45
C ILE A 174 3.10 -9.00 16.48
N LEU A 175 1.85 -9.23 16.05
CA LEU A 175 0.71 -9.41 16.93
C LEU A 175 0.15 -10.83 16.77
N VAL A 176 0.09 -11.59 17.86
CA VAL A 176 -0.32 -13.00 17.87
C VAL A 176 -1.68 -13.13 18.52
N THR A 177 -2.61 -13.81 17.86
CA THR A 177 -3.97 -14.11 18.37
C THR A 177 -4.23 -15.62 18.28
N PRO A 178 -5.41 -16.14 18.69
CA PRO A 178 -5.69 -17.58 18.65
C PRO A 178 -5.55 -18.20 17.25
N SER A 179 -6.30 -17.73 16.24
CA SER A 179 -6.30 -18.31 14.87
C SER A 179 -5.53 -17.48 13.83
N PHE A 180 -5.15 -16.25 14.16
CA PHE A 180 -4.43 -15.34 13.27
C PHE A 180 -3.12 -14.83 13.90
N LEU A 181 -2.18 -14.46 13.05
CA LEU A 181 -1.05 -13.61 13.40
C LEU A 181 -0.92 -12.48 12.38
N PHE A 182 -0.48 -11.33 12.84
CA PHE A 182 -0.35 -10.12 12.04
C PHE A 182 1.12 -9.71 12.07
N VAL A 183 1.66 -9.39 10.90
CA VAL A 183 3.04 -8.91 10.71
C VAL A 183 3.07 -8.15 9.39
N HIS A 184 3.76 -7.02 9.34
CA HIS A 184 3.67 -6.11 8.20
C HIS A 184 4.11 -6.77 6.87
N GLY A 185 5.35 -7.27 6.77
CA GLY A 185 5.86 -7.88 5.55
C GLY A 185 5.69 -9.40 5.48
N GLY A 186 5.84 -10.09 6.62
CA GLY A 186 5.73 -11.55 6.70
C GLY A 186 6.81 -12.18 7.57
N LEU A 187 6.56 -13.39 8.07
CA LEU A 187 7.53 -14.14 8.87
C LEU A 187 8.71 -14.66 8.02
N VAL A 188 9.92 -14.63 8.58
CA VAL A 188 11.12 -15.20 7.94
C VAL A 188 11.12 -16.73 8.07
N HIS A 189 10.71 -17.25 9.23
CA HIS A 189 10.62 -18.67 9.52
C HIS A 189 9.16 -19.11 9.75
N GLU A 190 8.80 -20.33 9.36
CA GLU A 190 7.46 -20.89 9.55
C GLU A 190 7.09 -21.05 11.03
N LYS A 191 8.07 -21.46 11.84
CA LYS A 191 7.93 -21.54 13.28
C LYS A 191 8.00 -20.13 13.88
N LEU A 192 6.92 -19.73 14.56
CA LEU A 192 6.72 -18.37 15.04
C LEU A 192 7.87 -17.88 15.94
N GLU A 193 8.30 -18.69 16.90
CA GLU A 193 9.29 -18.30 17.92
C GLU A 193 10.67 -18.04 17.31
N ASP A 194 11.00 -18.66 16.18
CA ASP A 194 12.27 -18.49 15.49
C ASP A 194 12.39 -17.08 14.86
N ASN A 195 11.31 -16.28 14.86
CA ASN A 195 11.28 -14.92 14.34
C ASN A 195 11.52 -13.84 15.41
N PHE A 196 11.45 -14.17 16.70
CA PHE A 196 11.37 -13.16 17.78
C PHE A 196 12.67 -12.39 17.99
N GLU A 197 13.81 -13.01 17.69
CA GLU A 197 15.14 -12.40 17.86
C GLU A 197 15.69 -11.79 16.55
N LEU A 198 14.89 -11.79 15.48
CA LEU A 198 15.30 -11.20 14.22
C LEU A 198 15.29 -9.67 14.29
N PRO A 199 16.13 -8.98 13.51
CA PRO A 199 15.97 -7.54 13.29
C PRO A 199 14.58 -7.26 12.70
N PRO A 200 13.83 -6.29 13.24
CA PRO A 200 12.43 -6.07 12.86
C PRO A 200 12.30 -5.83 11.35
N PHE A 201 13.21 -5.08 10.73
CA PHE A 201 13.16 -4.79 9.30
C PHE A 201 13.11 -6.04 8.41
N SER A 202 13.68 -7.18 8.86
CA SER A 202 13.60 -8.47 8.14
C SER A 202 12.18 -9.04 8.08
N LEU A 203 11.34 -8.71 9.06
CA LEU A 203 9.92 -9.09 9.13
C LEU A 203 9.02 -8.04 8.46
N LEU A 204 9.40 -6.77 8.58
CA LEU A 204 8.62 -5.66 8.05
C LEU A 204 8.78 -5.53 6.53
N LYS A 205 9.99 -5.73 6.00
CA LYS A 205 10.29 -5.61 4.57
C LYS A 205 10.53 -6.98 3.91
N ASN A 206 9.60 -7.91 4.11
CA ASN A 206 9.67 -9.27 3.56
C ASN A 206 8.93 -9.35 2.20
N ASP A 207 9.62 -8.90 1.15
CA ASP A 207 9.07 -8.76 -0.21
C ASP A 207 8.54 -10.10 -0.78
N ASP A 208 7.45 -10.04 -1.55
CA ASP A 208 6.85 -11.16 -2.29
C ASP A 208 6.60 -12.41 -1.41
N PHE A 209 6.12 -12.18 -0.19
CA PHE A 209 6.04 -13.20 0.86
C PHE A 209 5.31 -14.50 0.46
N ILE A 210 4.16 -14.40 -0.20
CA ILE A 210 3.38 -15.57 -0.64
C ILE A 210 4.18 -16.47 -1.58
N SER A 211 4.94 -15.89 -2.51
CA SER A 211 5.73 -16.61 -3.51
C SER A 211 6.92 -17.36 -2.91
N GLN A 212 7.23 -17.15 -1.62
CA GLN A 212 8.27 -17.89 -0.91
C GLN A 212 7.85 -19.32 -0.53
N GLY A 213 6.58 -19.70 -0.72
CA GLY A 213 6.13 -21.09 -0.58
C GLY A 213 6.06 -21.61 0.87
N LYS A 214 5.98 -20.71 1.86
CA LYS A 214 5.86 -21.07 3.29
C LYS A 214 4.43 -21.46 3.66
N HIS A 215 4.28 -22.27 4.70
CA HIS A 215 3.01 -22.71 5.28
C HIS A 215 2.99 -22.49 6.80
N PHE A 216 1.81 -22.16 7.32
CA PHE A 216 1.64 -21.80 8.74
C PHE A 216 0.45 -22.50 9.38
N ASP A 217 0.52 -22.71 10.70
CA ASP A 217 -0.58 -23.29 11.48
C ASP A 217 -1.75 -22.30 11.66
N LYS A 218 -1.44 -21.00 11.75
CA LYS A 218 -2.36 -19.87 11.86
C LYS A 218 -2.34 -19.06 10.57
N TYR A 219 -3.42 -18.32 10.28
CA TYR A 219 -3.39 -17.37 9.18
C TYR A 219 -2.42 -16.22 9.48
N VAL A 220 -1.46 -16.01 8.59
CA VAL A 220 -0.53 -14.87 8.60
C VAL A 220 -1.11 -13.76 7.75
N VAL A 221 -1.54 -12.68 8.38
CA VAL A 221 -2.10 -11.51 7.70
C VAL A 221 -1.02 -10.44 7.53
N VAL A 222 -0.79 -10.00 6.29
CA VAL A 222 0.32 -9.12 5.90
C VAL A 222 -0.14 -7.96 5.01
N GLY A 223 0.63 -6.87 5.06
CA GLY A 223 0.57 -5.71 4.15
C GLY A 223 1.81 -5.68 3.24
N HIS A 224 2.44 -4.50 3.13
CA HIS A 224 3.76 -4.20 2.51
C HIS A 224 3.89 -4.45 1.01
N TRP A 225 3.46 -5.61 0.54
CA TRP A 225 3.56 -6.02 -0.85
C TRP A 225 2.19 -5.90 -1.53
N PRO A 226 2.00 -4.94 -2.46
CA PRO A 226 0.71 -4.71 -3.09
C PRO A 226 0.17 -5.98 -3.74
N VAL A 227 -1.06 -6.37 -3.39
CA VAL A 227 -1.67 -7.65 -3.78
C VAL A 227 -1.80 -7.82 -5.29
N CYS A 228 -1.90 -6.71 -6.02
CA CYS A 228 -1.92 -6.67 -7.48
C CYS A 228 -0.70 -7.33 -8.13
N LEU A 229 0.44 -7.41 -7.41
CA LEU A 229 1.69 -7.95 -7.95
C LEU A 229 1.74 -9.49 -7.97
N TYR A 230 0.85 -10.17 -7.24
CA TYR A 230 0.83 -11.64 -7.18
C TYR A 230 0.24 -12.31 -8.42
N ARG A 231 -0.49 -11.56 -9.25
CA ARG A 231 -1.12 -12.07 -10.47
C ARG A 231 -0.53 -11.42 -11.71
N SER A 232 -0.19 -12.25 -12.69
CA SER A 232 0.31 -11.81 -14.00
C SER A 232 -0.77 -11.79 -15.08
N ASP A 233 -1.99 -12.22 -14.77
CA ASP A 233 -3.09 -12.34 -15.73
C ASP A 233 -4.14 -11.24 -15.57
N ILE A 234 -4.42 -10.80 -14.33
CA ILE A 234 -5.42 -9.78 -14.00
C ILE A 234 -4.87 -8.85 -12.93
N GLU A 235 -5.05 -7.52 -13.11
CA GLU A 235 -4.78 -6.53 -12.07
C GLU A 235 -5.90 -6.57 -11.02
N CYS A 236 -5.52 -6.85 -9.77
CA CYS A 236 -6.47 -7.05 -8.69
C CYS A 236 -5.91 -6.57 -7.35
N SER A 237 -6.50 -5.51 -6.80
CA SER A 237 -6.15 -4.90 -5.51
C SER A 237 -6.98 -5.43 -4.33
N ALA A 238 -7.82 -6.46 -4.55
CA ALA A 238 -8.55 -7.15 -3.47
C ALA A 238 -7.61 -8.05 -2.64
N PRO A 239 -7.88 -8.26 -1.33
CA PRO A 239 -7.14 -9.21 -0.51
C PRO A 239 -6.90 -10.56 -1.17
N TYR A 240 -5.65 -11.03 -1.14
CA TYR A 240 -5.26 -12.33 -1.65
C TYR A 240 -5.19 -13.34 -0.49
N ILE A 241 -5.97 -14.42 -0.58
CA ILE A 241 -6.07 -15.45 0.47
C ILE A 241 -5.52 -16.78 -0.06
N SER A 242 -4.34 -17.18 0.40
CA SER A 242 -3.80 -18.52 0.20
C SER A 242 -4.23 -19.42 1.36
N ARG A 243 -5.27 -20.24 1.17
CA ARG A 243 -5.78 -21.16 2.21
C ARG A 243 -4.82 -22.30 2.51
N GLU A 244 -4.07 -22.76 1.50
CA GLU A 244 -3.09 -23.84 1.63
C GLU A 244 -1.87 -23.41 2.47
N GLN A 245 -1.39 -22.18 2.24
CA GLN A 245 -0.27 -21.61 2.98
C GLN A 245 -0.69 -20.97 4.30
N LYS A 246 -1.99 -20.71 4.47
CA LYS A 246 -2.57 -19.84 5.50
C LYS A 246 -1.93 -18.44 5.52
N ILE A 247 -1.93 -17.77 4.36
CA ILE A 247 -1.45 -16.39 4.23
C ILE A 247 -2.57 -15.52 3.65
N ILE A 248 -2.76 -14.33 4.21
CA ILE A 248 -3.68 -13.30 3.71
C ILE A 248 -2.88 -12.01 3.49
N SER A 249 -2.67 -11.63 2.24
CA SER A 249 -2.09 -10.32 1.92
C SER A 249 -3.19 -9.32 1.61
N ILE A 250 -3.14 -8.13 2.20
CA ILE A 250 -4.21 -7.14 2.11
C ILE A 250 -3.78 -5.77 1.60
N ASP A 251 -2.50 -5.54 1.29
CA ASP A 251 -2.04 -4.24 0.77
C ASP A 251 -2.67 -3.92 -0.59
N GLY A 252 -3.59 -2.95 -0.62
CA GLY A 252 -4.26 -2.47 -1.84
C GLY A 252 -3.44 -1.45 -2.64
N GLY A 253 -2.21 -1.16 -2.22
CA GLY A 253 -1.29 -0.24 -2.89
C GLY A 253 -1.56 1.24 -2.62
N CYS A 254 -2.26 1.58 -1.54
CA CYS A 254 -2.67 2.95 -1.16
C CYS A 254 -1.51 3.96 -1.27
N GLY A 255 -1.65 4.98 -2.12
CA GLY A 255 -0.63 6.03 -2.31
C GLY A 255 0.60 5.61 -3.12
N ILE A 256 0.67 4.35 -3.57
CA ILE A 256 1.78 3.79 -4.34
C ILE A 256 1.34 3.43 -5.76
N LYS A 257 0.16 2.84 -5.90
CA LYS A 257 -0.37 2.33 -7.18
C LYS A 257 -1.27 3.38 -7.84
N ARG A 258 -1.33 3.38 -9.17
CA ARG A 258 -2.26 4.26 -9.92
C ARG A 258 -3.72 3.84 -9.75
N ASP A 259 -3.95 2.55 -9.56
CA ASP A 259 -5.25 1.95 -9.29
C ASP A 259 -5.36 1.45 -7.84
N ASP A 260 -4.81 2.25 -6.92
CA ASP A 260 -4.78 1.96 -5.50
C ASP A 260 -6.16 1.94 -4.83
N GLN A 261 -6.22 1.25 -3.70
CA GLN A 261 -7.31 1.32 -2.72
C GLN A 261 -6.77 1.06 -1.32
N LEU A 262 -7.47 1.56 -0.29
CA LEU A 262 -7.24 1.13 1.08
C LEU A 262 -8.16 -0.04 1.40
N ASN A 263 -7.59 -1.12 1.93
CA ASN A 263 -8.31 -2.35 2.25
C ASN A 263 -8.55 -2.52 3.75
N ALA A 264 -9.69 -3.12 4.09
CA ALA A 264 -9.99 -3.65 5.41
C ALA A 264 -10.34 -5.14 5.30
N LEU A 265 -9.63 -5.99 6.04
CA LEU A 265 -10.06 -7.36 6.33
C LEU A 265 -10.95 -7.33 7.57
N ILE A 266 -12.09 -8.01 7.51
CA ILE A 266 -13.06 -8.09 8.61
C ILE A 266 -13.09 -9.55 9.07
N ILE A 267 -12.72 -9.76 10.33
CA ILE A 267 -12.70 -11.06 10.98
C ILE A 267 -13.82 -11.05 12.02
N PRO A 268 -14.93 -11.78 11.83
CA PRO A 268 -16.04 -11.78 12.78
C PRO A 268 -15.63 -12.30 14.17
N ASP A 269 -14.71 -13.25 14.22
CA ASP A 269 -14.22 -13.88 15.44
C ASP A 269 -12.78 -14.41 15.23
N LEU A 270 -11.83 -13.97 16.06
CA LEU A 270 -10.41 -14.36 16.04
C LEU A 270 -10.15 -15.84 16.39
N TYR A 271 -11.18 -16.59 16.80
CA TYR A 271 -11.13 -18.03 17.01
C TYR A 271 -11.57 -18.83 15.77
N THR A 272 -12.12 -18.16 14.75
CA THR A 272 -12.55 -18.79 13.49
C THR A 272 -11.58 -18.47 12.36
N GLU A 273 -11.77 -19.07 11.18
CA GLU A 273 -11.01 -18.75 9.96
C GLU A 273 -11.87 -17.95 8.95
N GLU A 274 -13.02 -17.42 9.40
CA GLU A 274 -13.94 -16.66 8.55
C GLU A 274 -13.43 -15.23 8.34
N THR A 275 -13.49 -14.77 7.09
CA THR A 275 -13.05 -13.43 6.73
C THR A 275 -13.96 -12.83 5.66
N GLU A 276 -14.21 -11.54 5.80
CA GLU A 276 -14.80 -10.66 4.80
C GLU A 276 -13.85 -9.50 4.52
N TRP A 277 -14.14 -8.68 3.53
CA TRP A 277 -13.33 -7.50 3.27
C TRP A 277 -14.13 -6.37 2.62
N GLU A 278 -13.66 -5.16 2.86
CA GLU A 278 -14.13 -3.93 2.22
C GLU A 278 -12.96 -3.05 1.82
N SER A 279 -13.22 -2.09 0.93
CA SER A 279 -12.21 -1.13 0.50
C SER A 279 -12.80 0.25 0.23
N VAL A 280 -11.94 1.25 0.15
CA VAL A 280 -12.27 2.58 -0.37
C VAL A 280 -11.18 3.07 -1.32
N ASP A 281 -11.60 3.90 -2.26
CA ASP A 281 -10.76 4.67 -3.15
C ASP A 281 -11.38 6.07 -3.33
N ASP A 282 -10.74 6.95 -4.09
CA ASP A 282 -11.23 8.30 -4.40
C ASP A 282 -11.64 8.48 -5.86
N PHE A 283 -11.84 7.39 -6.60
CA PHE A 283 -12.23 7.44 -8.02
C PHE A 283 -13.73 7.75 -8.20
N PRO A 284 -14.14 8.41 -9.30
CA PRO A 284 -15.54 8.58 -9.67
C PRO A 284 -16.29 7.26 -9.69
N GLU A 285 -17.48 7.22 -9.08
CA GLU A 285 -18.35 6.04 -9.14
C GLU A 285 -19.29 6.13 -10.33
N ALA A 286 -19.57 4.99 -10.95
CA ALA A 286 -20.54 4.88 -12.03
C ALA A 286 -21.40 3.62 -11.92
N ILE A 287 -22.56 3.67 -12.59
CA ILE A 287 -23.43 2.52 -12.82
C ILE A 287 -23.27 2.05 -14.26
N ILE A 288 -23.03 0.76 -14.44
CA ILE A 288 -22.95 0.11 -15.76
C ILE A 288 -24.34 0.03 -16.39
N LEU A 289 -24.47 0.45 -17.64
CA LEU A 289 -25.74 0.47 -18.37
C LEU A 289 -25.87 -0.68 -19.38
N GLU A 290 -24.74 -1.26 -19.81
CA GLU A 290 -24.68 -2.33 -20.80
C GLU A 290 -23.77 -3.47 -20.32
N ASP A 291 -24.21 -4.71 -20.52
CA ASP A 291 -23.43 -5.90 -20.17
C ASP A 291 -22.13 -5.97 -21.01
N GLN A 292 -21.05 -6.46 -20.40
CA GLN A 292 -19.81 -6.85 -21.07
C GLN A 292 -19.40 -8.24 -20.61
N LYS A 293 -18.99 -9.11 -21.54
CA LYS A 293 -18.40 -10.41 -21.23
C LYS A 293 -16.91 -10.27 -20.94
N ALA A 294 -16.35 -11.19 -20.17
CA ALA A 294 -14.91 -11.24 -19.96
C ALA A 294 -14.18 -11.43 -21.31
N GLY A 295 -12.98 -10.84 -21.40
CA GLY A 295 -12.03 -11.14 -22.47
C GLY A 295 -11.50 -12.57 -22.36
N ASN A 296 -10.89 -13.07 -23.44
CA ASN A 296 -10.39 -14.45 -23.49
C ASN A 296 -9.06 -14.62 -22.75
N THR A 297 -8.14 -13.68 -22.94
CA THR A 297 -6.79 -13.67 -22.36
C THR A 297 -6.44 -12.24 -22.01
N SER A 298 -5.58 -12.10 -21.00
CA SER A 298 -5.05 -10.81 -20.58
C SER A 298 -3.71 -10.98 -19.90
N ILE A 299 -3.03 -9.86 -19.73
CA ILE A 299 -1.84 -9.74 -18.92
C ILE A 299 -2.00 -8.63 -17.88
N ASN A 300 -1.28 -8.78 -16.79
CA ASN A 300 -0.96 -7.71 -15.86
C ASN A 300 0.55 -7.42 -15.90
N ILE A 301 0.93 -6.28 -16.46
CA ILE A 301 2.31 -5.81 -16.53
C ILE A 301 2.65 -5.13 -15.22
N ARG A 302 3.65 -5.66 -14.51
CA ARG A 302 4.11 -5.19 -13.20
C ARG A 302 5.33 -4.27 -13.36
N TYR A 303 5.57 -3.37 -12.41
CA TYR A 303 6.60 -2.35 -12.55
C TYR A 303 8.02 -2.92 -12.80
N TYR A 304 8.35 -4.07 -12.19
CA TYR A 304 9.65 -4.74 -12.34
C TYR A 304 9.77 -5.52 -13.67
N GLU A 305 8.71 -5.57 -14.46
CA GLU A 305 8.60 -6.23 -15.77
C GLU A 305 7.97 -5.28 -16.81
N SER A 306 8.22 -3.97 -16.70
CA SER A 306 7.54 -2.92 -17.49
C SER A 306 7.95 -2.81 -18.97
N GLY A 307 8.86 -3.66 -19.46
CA GLY A 307 9.47 -3.51 -20.78
C GLY A 307 8.50 -3.83 -21.93
N LEU A 308 8.39 -2.90 -22.89
CA LEU A 308 7.54 -3.01 -24.07
C LEU A 308 8.33 -2.76 -25.36
N LYS A 309 7.91 -3.40 -26.45
CA LYS A 309 8.33 -3.05 -27.81
C LYS A 309 7.13 -2.52 -28.59
N ILE A 310 7.21 -1.29 -29.07
CA ILE A 310 6.11 -0.68 -29.84
C ILE A 310 6.09 -1.29 -31.26
N LEU A 311 4.99 -1.95 -31.61
CA LEU A 311 4.80 -2.58 -32.93
C LEU A 311 4.15 -1.61 -33.91
N GLU A 312 3.06 -0.97 -33.49
CA GLU A 312 2.32 0.01 -34.29
C GLU A 312 1.90 1.19 -33.41
N PRO A 313 2.53 2.36 -33.55
CA PRO A 313 2.13 3.54 -32.78
C PRO A 313 0.80 4.08 -33.30
N GLY A 314 -0.10 4.43 -32.39
CA GLY A 314 -1.35 5.11 -32.70
C GLY A 314 -1.52 6.39 -31.87
N PRO A 315 -2.56 7.20 -32.15
CA PRO A 315 -2.74 8.51 -31.51
C PRO A 315 -3.13 8.42 -30.03
N VAL A 316 -3.97 7.45 -29.66
CA VAL A 316 -4.46 7.24 -28.27
C VAL A 316 -3.92 5.92 -27.73
N PHE A 317 -4.07 4.85 -28.50
CA PHE A 317 -3.55 3.52 -28.18
C PHE A 317 -2.45 3.13 -29.17
N SER A 318 -1.48 2.36 -28.69
CA SER A 318 -0.47 1.73 -29.53
C SER A 318 -0.54 0.21 -29.38
N LEU A 319 -0.23 -0.51 -30.46
CA LEU A 319 0.03 -1.95 -30.37
C LEU A 319 1.46 -2.15 -29.88
N ALA A 320 1.62 -2.90 -28.80
CA ALA A 320 2.90 -3.21 -28.20
C ALA A 320 3.03 -4.71 -27.92
N GLU A 321 4.27 -5.17 -27.80
CA GLU A 321 4.61 -6.50 -27.34
C GLU A 321 5.32 -6.39 -25.99
N HIS A 322 4.82 -7.11 -24.98
CA HIS A 322 5.47 -7.17 -23.67
C HIS A 322 6.73 -8.03 -23.74
N VAL A 323 7.89 -7.42 -23.51
CA VAL A 323 9.21 -7.99 -23.77
C VAL A 323 9.42 -9.33 -23.06
N LYS A 324 8.98 -9.45 -21.80
CA LYS A 324 9.20 -10.67 -21.02
C LYS A 324 8.39 -11.87 -21.54
N THR A 325 7.18 -11.62 -22.04
CA THR A 325 6.21 -12.70 -22.34
C THR A 325 5.96 -12.91 -23.83
N GLY A 326 6.32 -11.94 -24.67
CA GLY A 326 5.92 -11.90 -26.08
C GLY A 326 4.42 -11.62 -26.29
N TYR A 327 3.66 -11.33 -25.23
CA TYR A 327 2.23 -11.04 -25.32
C TYR A 327 2.00 -9.70 -26.02
N GLN A 328 1.16 -9.71 -27.05
CA GLN A 328 0.81 -8.50 -27.80
C GLN A 328 -0.49 -7.91 -27.27
N LEU A 329 -0.48 -6.62 -26.98
CA LEU A 329 -1.59 -5.90 -26.37
C LEU A 329 -1.74 -4.51 -26.96
N LYS A 330 -2.97 -3.97 -26.87
CA LYS A 330 -3.20 -2.53 -27.04
C LYS A 330 -2.95 -1.83 -25.71
N ILE A 331 -2.02 -0.88 -25.71
CA ILE A 331 -1.71 -0.06 -24.54
C ILE A 331 -2.18 1.38 -24.76
N TYR A 332 -2.85 1.97 -23.76
CA TYR A 332 -3.13 3.39 -23.74
C TYR A 332 -1.81 4.17 -23.61
N ASN A 333 -1.55 5.09 -24.53
CA ASN A 333 -0.27 5.81 -24.58
C ASN A 333 0.04 6.60 -23.30
N GLY A 334 -0.98 7.00 -22.52
CA GLY A 334 -0.81 7.66 -21.21
C GLY A 334 -0.22 6.78 -20.10
N PHE A 335 0.05 5.51 -20.38
CA PHE A 335 0.80 4.60 -19.48
C PHE A 335 2.26 4.40 -19.91
N LEU A 336 2.67 4.89 -21.07
CA LEU A 336 4.06 4.78 -21.53
C LEU A 336 4.94 5.85 -20.86
N GLU A 337 6.19 5.51 -20.53
CA GLU A 337 7.16 6.49 -20.02
C GLU A 337 7.63 7.45 -21.14
N GLU A 338 7.72 6.98 -22.39
CA GLU A 338 8.05 7.80 -23.56
C GLU A 338 7.00 7.73 -24.67
N PRO A 339 6.94 8.74 -25.56
CA PRO A 339 6.11 8.68 -26.75
C PRO A 339 6.36 7.42 -27.60
N PRO A 340 5.31 6.75 -28.12
CA PRO A 340 5.46 5.49 -28.84
C PRO A 340 6.14 5.71 -30.20
N VAL A 341 7.22 4.97 -30.45
CA VAL A 341 7.95 4.98 -31.73
C VAL A 341 8.05 3.55 -32.26
N LYS A 342 7.62 3.32 -33.50
CA LYS A 342 7.63 2.00 -34.13
C LYS A 342 9.00 1.34 -34.05
N GLY A 343 9.05 0.13 -33.52
CA GLY A 343 10.26 -0.68 -33.39
C GLY A 343 11.18 -0.29 -32.22
N LYS A 344 10.87 0.78 -31.47
CA LYS A 344 11.63 1.22 -30.30
C LYS A 344 11.14 0.48 -29.05
N GLU A 345 12.07 0.18 -28.15
CA GLU A 345 11.75 -0.21 -26.78
C GLU A 345 11.15 0.96 -26.00
N ASN A 346 10.27 0.63 -25.07
CA ASN A 346 9.61 1.55 -24.17
C ASN A 346 9.38 0.84 -22.82
N THR A 347 8.92 1.59 -21.84
CA THR A 347 8.49 1.11 -20.53
C THR A 347 7.10 1.65 -20.27
N CYS A 348 6.32 0.94 -19.48
CA CYS A 348 5.05 1.46 -18.98
C CYS A 348 4.99 1.43 -17.47
N TRP A 349 4.13 2.29 -16.92
CA TRP A 349 3.53 2.06 -15.62
C TRP A 349 2.76 0.73 -15.62
N GLU A 350 2.35 0.23 -14.45
CA GLU A 350 1.58 -1.00 -14.41
C GLU A 350 0.31 -0.91 -15.26
N TYR A 351 0.05 -1.97 -16.03
CA TYR A 351 -0.97 -1.95 -17.07
C TYR A 351 -1.58 -3.32 -17.29
N THR A 352 -2.89 -3.35 -17.49
CA THR A 352 -3.62 -4.54 -17.92
C THR A 352 -4.48 -4.25 -19.15
N ASP A 353 -4.55 -5.23 -20.05
CA ASP A 353 -5.50 -5.26 -21.16
C ASP A 353 -6.76 -6.09 -20.85
N TYR A 354 -6.93 -6.51 -19.59
CA TYR A 354 -8.04 -7.34 -19.17
C TYR A 354 -9.39 -6.68 -19.45
N GLN A 355 -10.24 -7.37 -20.20
CA GLN A 355 -11.62 -6.93 -20.42
C GLN A 355 -12.49 -7.50 -19.30
N ILE A 356 -12.90 -6.64 -18.38
CA ILE A 356 -13.59 -7.04 -17.17
C ILE A 356 -15.06 -7.43 -17.48
N PRO A 357 -15.58 -8.57 -16.96
CA PRO A 357 -16.99 -8.92 -17.09
C PRO A 357 -17.85 -8.01 -16.20
N LEU A 358 -18.86 -7.39 -16.81
CA LEU A 358 -19.77 -6.47 -16.13
C LEU A 358 -21.21 -6.72 -16.54
N LYS A 359 -22.13 -6.44 -15.62
CA LYS A 359 -23.57 -6.54 -15.77
C LYS A 359 -24.19 -5.16 -15.60
N LYS A 360 -25.25 -4.91 -16.37
CA LYS A 360 -26.09 -3.73 -16.15
C LYS A 360 -26.52 -3.65 -14.69
N GLY A 361 -26.31 -2.48 -14.07
CA GLY A 361 -26.58 -2.23 -12.66
C GLY A 361 -25.36 -2.40 -11.74
N ASP A 362 -24.25 -2.95 -12.23
CA ASP A 362 -23.00 -2.99 -11.48
C ASP A 362 -22.53 -1.57 -11.11
N ARG A 363 -22.05 -1.42 -9.88
CA ARG A 363 -21.32 -0.24 -9.41
C ARG A 363 -19.82 -0.45 -9.65
N VAL A 364 -19.17 0.55 -10.23
CA VAL A 364 -17.73 0.53 -10.51
C VAL A 364 -17.10 1.87 -10.18
N SER A 365 -15.80 1.86 -9.93
CA SER A 365 -14.94 3.05 -9.93
C SER A 365 -14.41 3.30 -11.34
N ILE A 366 -14.33 4.55 -11.77
CA ILE A 366 -13.82 4.98 -13.09
C ILE A 366 -12.39 5.48 -12.91
N LEU A 367 -11.42 4.76 -13.45
CA LEU A 367 -9.99 5.07 -13.25
C LEU A 367 -9.51 5.97 -14.38
N GLN A 368 -9.73 5.56 -15.63
CA GLN A 368 -9.24 6.27 -16.82
C GLN A 368 -10.30 6.19 -17.93
N GLU A 369 -10.79 7.33 -18.39
CA GLU A 369 -11.63 7.42 -19.58
C GLU A 369 -10.76 7.67 -20.82
N THR A 370 -11.10 7.02 -21.93
CA THR A 370 -10.49 7.25 -23.24
C THR A 370 -11.56 7.23 -24.34
N PRO A 371 -11.29 7.76 -25.54
CA PRO A 371 -12.23 7.68 -26.67
C PRO A 371 -12.61 6.25 -27.10
N GLU A 372 -11.77 5.25 -26.82
CA GLU A 372 -11.96 3.86 -27.28
C GLU A 372 -12.49 2.93 -26.18
N GLY A 373 -12.51 3.37 -24.92
CA GLY A 373 -12.95 2.58 -23.77
C GLY A 373 -12.57 3.21 -22.43
N THR A 374 -13.06 2.63 -21.35
CA THR A 374 -12.85 3.15 -19.99
C THR A 374 -12.26 2.06 -19.11
N MET A 375 -11.16 2.37 -18.42
CA MET A 375 -10.62 1.51 -17.39
C MET A 375 -11.43 1.71 -16.10
N VAL A 376 -11.98 0.62 -15.58
CA VAL A 376 -12.87 0.60 -14.43
C VAL A 376 -12.40 -0.42 -13.39
N ARG A 377 -12.84 -0.24 -12.14
CA ARG A 377 -12.62 -1.20 -11.08
C ARG A 377 -13.94 -1.69 -10.50
N LYS A 378 -14.05 -3.00 -10.32
CA LYS A 378 -15.15 -3.65 -9.60
C LYS A 378 -14.59 -4.60 -8.56
N ARG A 379 -14.90 -4.36 -7.28
CA ARG A 379 -14.48 -5.22 -6.15
C ARG A 379 -12.99 -5.58 -6.22
N GLY A 380 -12.14 -4.56 -6.38
CA GLY A 380 -10.68 -4.69 -6.44
C GLY A 380 -10.12 -5.11 -7.81
N VAL A 381 -10.92 -5.64 -8.74
CA VAL A 381 -10.44 -6.03 -10.07
C VAL A 381 -10.49 -4.84 -11.02
N THR A 382 -9.36 -4.52 -11.65
CA THR A 382 -9.21 -3.45 -12.64
C THR A 382 -9.25 -4.04 -14.06
N GLY A 383 -9.94 -3.37 -14.98
CA GLY A 383 -9.94 -3.77 -16.40
C GLY A 383 -10.71 -2.81 -17.31
N TRP A 384 -10.64 -3.06 -18.62
CA TRP A 384 -11.27 -2.25 -19.66
C TRP A 384 -12.75 -2.60 -19.86
N TYR A 385 -13.57 -1.55 -19.94
CA TYR A 385 -14.99 -1.59 -20.27
C TYR A 385 -15.28 -0.73 -21.50
N TYR A 386 -16.07 -1.27 -22.43
CA TYR A 386 -16.36 -0.65 -23.74
C TYR A 386 -17.83 -0.28 -23.94
N GLY A 387 -18.68 -0.51 -22.94
CA GLY A 387 -20.10 -0.18 -22.99
C GLY A 387 -20.41 1.18 -22.36
N LYS A 388 -21.71 1.48 -22.24
CA LYS A 388 -22.18 2.74 -21.61
C LYS A 388 -22.25 2.64 -20.09
N PHE A 389 -21.93 3.73 -19.42
CA PHE A 389 -22.07 3.89 -17.98
C PHE A 389 -22.65 5.27 -17.64
N GLN A 390 -23.11 5.43 -16.40
CA GLN A 390 -23.60 6.69 -15.86
C GLN A 390 -22.86 7.03 -14.57
N ILE A 391 -22.06 8.11 -14.60
CA ILE A 391 -21.39 8.63 -13.41
C ILE A 391 -22.43 9.04 -12.37
N GLN A 392 -22.19 8.64 -11.12
CA GLN A 392 -22.93 9.07 -9.96
C GLN A 392 -22.27 10.35 -9.44
N ASN A 393 -22.96 11.49 -9.55
CA ASN A 393 -22.41 12.80 -9.16
C ASN A 393 -21.85 12.77 -7.73
N GLY A 394 -20.55 13.04 -7.61
CA GLY A 394 -19.84 13.34 -6.37
C GLY A 394 -18.63 14.20 -6.70
N THR A 395 -18.58 15.41 -6.15
CA THR A 395 -17.49 16.39 -6.32
C THR A 395 -16.17 15.89 -5.73
N ASP A 396 -15.04 16.34 -6.31
CA ASP A 396 -13.64 16.02 -5.93
C ASP A 396 -13.30 14.53 -5.86
N ARG A 397 -13.23 13.89 -7.03
CA ARG A 397 -12.78 12.51 -7.18
C ARG A 397 -11.63 12.43 -8.19
N ARG A 398 -10.58 11.67 -7.86
CA ARG A 398 -9.36 11.53 -8.66
C ARG A 398 -9.69 10.79 -9.95
N ILE A 399 -9.33 11.36 -11.08
CA ILE A 399 -9.16 10.61 -12.32
C ILE A 399 -7.67 10.27 -12.42
N VAL A 400 -7.33 9.07 -12.87
CA VAL A 400 -5.96 8.74 -13.25
C VAL A 400 -5.61 9.69 -14.41
N SER A 401 -5.06 10.86 -14.12
CA SER A 401 -4.67 11.82 -15.15
C SER A 401 -3.24 11.56 -15.60
N GLU A 402 -2.95 11.97 -16.83
CA GLU A 402 -1.60 12.07 -17.35
C GLU A 402 -0.81 13.03 -16.44
N ASN A 403 0.28 12.56 -15.82
CA ASN A 403 1.15 13.27 -14.88
C ASN A 403 0.81 13.17 -13.38
N GLN A 404 0.69 11.96 -12.85
CA GLN A 404 1.34 11.70 -11.57
C GLN A 404 2.77 11.26 -11.88
N THR A 405 3.63 12.27 -12.09
CA THR A 405 5.08 12.17 -12.26
C THR A 405 5.78 11.94 -10.93
#